data_AF-A0A3B0PJ92-F1
#
_entry.id   AF-A0A3B0PJ92-F1
#
_cell.length_a   1.000
_cell.length_b   1.000
_cell.length_c   1.000
_cell.angle_alpha   90.00
_cell.angle_beta   90.00
_cell.angle_gamma   90.00
#
_symmetry.space_group_name_H-M   'P 1'
#
loop_
_entity.id
_entity.type
_entity.pdbx_description
1 polymer ?
#
loop_
_entity_poly.entity_id
_entity_poly.type
_entity_poly.pdbx_seq_one_letter_code
_entity_poly.pdbx_strand_id
1 'polypeptide(L)' 'MGVAEFENYKHGTMAVCKAVAALKDCYTVVGGGDSVAAVEKLGMEDKFSHVSTGGGASLELLQGVQLPGVVAIKDRN' A
#
# COMPACT_ATOMS: atom_id res chain seq x y z
N MET A 1 3.77 -6.14 -13.31
CA MET A 1 4.75 -6.74 -12.39
C MET A 1 4.57 -8.25 -12.32
N GLY A 2 3.42 -8.77 -11.86
CA GLY A 2 2.92 -10.13 -12.18
C GLY A 2 2.15 -10.79 -11.03
N VAL A 3 1.76 -12.07 -11.19
CA VAL A 3 1.14 -12.88 -10.12
C VAL A 3 2.21 -13.21 -9.08
N ALA A 4 2.32 -12.37 -8.05
CA ALA A 4 3.46 -12.36 -7.13
C ALA A 4 3.55 -13.60 -6.24
N GLU A 5 2.46 -14.36 -6.16
CA GLU A 5 2.36 -15.66 -5.50
C GLU A 5 3.15 -16.74 -6.25
N PHE A 6 3.39 -16.56 -7.55
CA PHE A 6 4.12 -17.52 -8.38
C PHE A 6 5.55 -17.05 -8.63
N GLU A 7 6.52 -17.91 -8.34
CA GLU A 7 7.95 -17.61 -8.46
C GLU A 7 8.34 -17.02 -9.82
N ASN A 8 7.83 -17.61 -10.91
CA ASN A 8 8.16 -17.17 -12.27
C ASN A 8 7.55 -15.81 -12.64
N TYR A 9 6.61 -15.29 -11.85
CA TYR A 9 5.85 -14.08 -12.16
C TYR A 9 5.95 -12.99 -11.08
N LYS A 10 6.72 -13.22 -10.00
CA LYS A 10 6.88 -12.22 -8.93
C LYS A 10 7.92 -11.13 -9.20
N HIS A 11 8.84 -11.36 -10.13
CA HIS A 11 10.02 -10.51 -10.32
C HIS A 11 9.69 -9.05 -10.60
N GLY A 12 8.64 -8.81 -11.38
CA GLY A 12 8.16 -7.46 -11.53
C GLY A 12 7.75 -6.89 -10.18
N THR A 13 6.92 -7.57 -9.39
CA THR A 13 6.31 -6.94 -8.20
C THR A 13 7.41 -6.51 -7.24
N MET A 14 8.41 -7.36 -7.10
CA MET A 14 9.64 -7.04 -6.37
C MET A 14 10.40 -5.83 -6.95
N ALA A 15 10.53 -5.73 -8.27
CA ALA A 15 11.22 -4.61 -8.93
C ALA A 15 10.54 -3.27 -8.64
N VAL A 16 9.20 -3.19 -8.70
CA VAL A 16 8.47 -1.95 -8.36
C VAL A 16 8.57 -1.65 -6.87
N CYS A 17 8.40 -2.64 -5.99
CA CYS A 17 8.59 -2.43 -4.55
C CYS A 17 9.97 -1.85 -4.24
N LYS A 18 11.03 -2.41 -4.85
CA LYS A 18 12.40 -1.92 -4.70
C LYS A 18 12.60 -0.53 -5.28
N ALA A 19 12.03 -0.24 -6.45
CA ALA A 19 12.13 1.06 -7.08
C ALA A 19 11.48 2.15 -6.21
N VAL A 20 10.27 1.90 -5.71
CA VAL A 20 9.54 2.83 -4.84
C VAL A 20 10.27 3.04 -3.52
N ALA A 21 10.73 1.97 -2.88
CA ALA A 21 11.49 2.03 -1.62
C ALA A 21 12.85 2.74 -1.74
N ALA A 22 13.39 2.87 -2.96
CA ALA A 22 14.65 3.55 -3.22
C ALA A 22 14.47 5.05 -3.55
N LEU A 23 13.23 5.52 -3.73
CA LEU A 23 12.95 6.93 -4.00
C LEU A 23 13.38 7.77 -2.80
N LYS A 24 14.16 8.81 -3.09
CA LYS A 24 14.54 9.84 -2.12
C LYS A 24 13.63 11.04 -2.28
N ASP A 25 13.43 11.77 -1.19
CA ASP A 25 12.65 13.01 -1.18
C ASP A 25 11.21 12.84 -1.71
N CYS A 26 10.63 11.65 -1.51
CA CYS A 26 9.30 11.29 -1.95
C CYS A 26 8.52 10.60 -0.82
N TYR A 27 7.28 11.02 -0.60
CA TYR A 27 6.37 10.32 0.32
C TYR A 27 5.73 9.13 -0.40
N THR A 28 5.97 7.93 0.10
CA THR A 28 5.52 6.69 -0.54
C THR A 28 4.38 6.04 0.24
N VAL A 29 3.35 5.61 -0.47
CA VAL A 29 2.14 4.99 0.10
C VAL A 29 1.89 3.66 -0.57
N VAL A 30 1.61 2.63 0.21
CA VAL A 30 1.09 1.34 -0.26
C VAL A 30 -0.23 1.03 0.46
N GLY A 31 -1.28 0.65 -0.31
CA GLY A 31 -2.65 0.67 0.20
C GLY A 31 -3.62 -0.37 -0.38
N GLY A 32 -3.14 -1.55 -0.74
CA GLY A 32 -3.97 -2.69 -1.14
C GLY A 32 -3.39 -4.00 -0.60
N GLY A 33 -4.25 -4.93 -0.18
CA GLY A 33 -3.84 -6.14 0.57
C GLY A 33 -2.68 -6.90 -0.08
N ASP A 34 -2.80 -7.24 -1.36
CA ASP A 34 -1.76 -7.99 -2.07
C ASP A 34 -0.46 -7.18 -2.25
N SER A 35 -0.55 -5.87 -2.39
CA SER A 35 0.62 -4.99 -2.50
C SER A 35 1.34 -4.84 -1.15
N VAL A 36 0.58 -4.75 -0.06
CA VAL A 36 1.13 -4.73 1.31
C VAL A 36 1.82 -6.07 1.60
N ALA A 37 1.14 -7.20 1.33
CA ALA A 37 1.72 -8.53 1.50
C ALA A 37 2.99 -8.73 0.66
N ALA A 38 3.06 -8.13 -0.54
CA ALA A 38 4.28 -8.17 -1.36
C ALA A 38 5.44 -7.37 -0.74
N VAL A 39 5.17 -6.20 -0.15
CA VAL A 39 6.17 -5.39 0.58
C VAL A 39 6.64 -6.12 1.84
N GLU A 40 5.73 -6.74 2.60
CA GLU A 40 6.04 -7.52 3.80
C GLU A 40 6.89 -8.75 3.50
N LYS A 41 6.55 -9.51 2.44
CA LYS A 41 7.39 -10.65 1.98
C LYS A 41 8.82 -10.25 1.61
N LEU A 42 9.06 -8.97 1.35
CA LEU A 42 10.39 -8.44 1.02
C LEU A 42 11.11 -7.83 2.22
N GLY A 43 10.45 -7.69 3.38
CA GLY A 43 11.01 -7.01 4.56
C GLY A 43 11.31 -5.54 4.30
N MET A 44 10.45 -4.86 3.53
CA MET A 44 10.65 -3.49 3.05
C MET A 44 9.67 -2.48 3.65
N GLU A 45 8.86 -2.86 4.64
CA GLU A 45 7.82 -2.04 5.26
C GLU A 45 8.38 -0.70 5.76
N ASP A 46 9.52 -0.75 6.46
CA ASP A 46 10.22 0.44 7.00
C ASP A 46 10.81 1.37 5.93
N LYS A 47 10.74 0.98 4.64
CA LYS A 47 11.17 1.80 3.50
C LYS A 47 10.01 2.57 2.86
N PHE A 48 8.77 2.31 3.26
CA PHE A 48 7.61 3.06 2.81
C PHE A 48 7.22 4.11 3.84
N SER A 49 6.79 5.29 3.41
CA SER A 49 6.35 6.34 4.33
C SER A 49 5.02 5.99 5.01
N HIS A 50 4.15 5.27 4.31
CA HIS A 50 2.90 4.76 4.85
C HIS A 50 2.52 3.40 4.25
N VAL A 51 2.29 2.42 5.13
CA VAL A 51 1.70 1.12 4.80
C VAL A 51 0.30 1.09 5.40
N SER A 52 -0.72 1.11 4.55
CA SER A 52 -2.10 1.09 5.04
C SER A 52 -2.54 -0.31 5.46
N THR A 53 -3.22 -0.38 6.60
CA THR A 53 -3.91 -1.60 7.07
C THR A 53 -5.38 -1.64 6.68
N GLY A 54 -5.89 -0.60 6.00
CA GLY A 54 -7.32 -0.47 5.69
C GLY A 54 -7.83 -1.37 4.57
N GLY A 55 -6.95 -2.05 3.83
CA GLY A 55 -7.34 -2.96 2.74
C GLY A 55 -8.35 -2.31 1.78
N GLY A 56 -9.56 -2.89 1.69
CA GLY A 56 -10.65 -2.36 0.87
C GLY A 56 -11.09 -0.94 1.27
N ALA A 57 -11.08 -0.61 2.56
CA ALA A 57 -11.45 0.73 3.03
C ALA A 57 -10.49 1.81 2.51
N SER A 58 -9.20 1.48 2.36
CA SER A 58 -8.24 2.41 1.74
C SER A 58 -8.50 2.63 0.25
N LEU A 59 -8.94 1.59 -0.46
CA LEU A 59 -9.33 1.72 -1.87
C LEU A 59 -10.60 2.56 -2.03
N GLU A 60 -11.61 2.32 -1.18
CA GLU A 60 -12.84 3.12 -1.16
C GLU A 60 -12.55 4.59 -0.82
N LEU A 61 -11.67 4.84 0.15
CA LEU A 61 -11.22 6.20 0.48
C LEU A 61 -10.57 6.89 -0.73
N LEU A 62 -9.68 6.19 -1.45
CA LEU A 62 -9.01 6.71 -2.65
C LEU A 62 -9.98 6.93 -3.82
N GLN A 63 -11.12 6.22 -3.85
CA GLN A 63 -12.21 6.47 -4.80
C GLN A 63 -13.04 7.71 -4.44
N GLY A 64 -12.79 8.34 -3.28
CA GLY A 64 -13.56 9.49 -2.79
C GLY A 64 -14.84 9.12 -2.07
N VAL A 65 -15.02 7.84 -1.73
CA VAL A 65 -16.18 7.38 -0.95
C VAL A 65 -16.09 7.92 0.47
N GLN A 66 -17.20 8.49 0.95
CA GLN A 66 -17.34 8.85 2.35
C GLN A 66 -17.50 7.59 3.20
N LEU A 67 -16.41 7.14 3.83
CA LEU A 67 -16.45 5.97 4.69
C LEU A 67 -17.32 6.26 5.93
N PRO A 68 -18.38 5.46 6.21
CA PRO A 68 -19.31 5.74 7.30
C PRO A 68 -18.63 5.88 8.67
N GLY A 69 -17.63 5.05 8.95
CA GLY A 69 -16.86 5.10 10.18
C GLY A 69 -15.99 6.36 10.33
N VAL A 70 -15.54 6.95 9.21
CA VAL A 70 -14.79 8.21 9.22
C VAL A 70 -15.74 9.39 9.38
N VAL A 71 -16.87 9.40 8.68
CA VAL A 71 -17.90 10.46 8.79
C VAL A 71 -18.50 10.55 10.18
N ALA A 72 -18.59 9.44 10.90
CA ALA A 72 -19.12 9.41 12.26
C ALA A 72 -18.17 10.05 13.31
N ILE A 73 -16.90 10.30 12.96
CA ILE A 73 -15.93 10.94 13.86
C ILE A 73 -16.28 12.43 13.98
N LYS A 74 -16.31 12.95 15.21
CA LYS A 74 -16.55 14.38 15.45
C LYS A 74 -15.38 15.19 14.91
N ASP A 75 -15.71 16.27 14.19
CA ASP A 75 -14.70 17.24 13.77
C ASP A 75 -13.94 17.80 14.96
N ARG A 76 -12.66 18.07 14.73
CA ARG A 76 -11.80 18.74 15.70
C ARG A 76 -12.18 20.22 15.70
N ASN A 77 -13.15 20.58 16.54
CA ASN A 77 -13.61 21.95 16.79
C ASN A 77 -12.48 22.98 16.82
#